data_AF-A0A822VBB6-F1
#
_entry.id   AF-A0A822VBB6-F1
#
_cell.length_a   1.000
_cell.length_b   1.000
_cell.length_c   1.000
_cell.angle_alpha   90.00
_cell.angle_beta   90.00
_cell.angle_gamma   90.00
#
_symmetry.space_group_name_H-M   'P 1'
#
loop_
_entity.id
_entity.type
_entity.pdbx_description
1 polymer ?
#
loop_
_entity_poly.entity_id
_entity_poly.type
_entity_poly.pdbx_seq_one_letter_code
_entity_poly.pdbx_strand_id
1 'polypeptide(L)'
;MYITAVATPRNKAERKLLSKQHKLRAEVFSGRLGWEVDVRGGHERDHFDDLRPTYILAVTDNDRVIGCARLLPAAGPTMIANVFSSLLPEGELRSHDAMIESSRFCVDTSVEAGARPQ
;
A
#
# COMPACT_ATOMS: atom_id res chain seq x y z
N MET A 1 -4.46 -18.99 0.90
CA MET A 1 -3.95 -17.60 0.77
C MET A 1 -3.40 -17.40 -0.64
N TYR A 2 -3.61 -16.24 -1.24
CA TYR A 2 -3.01 -15.86 -2.53
C TYR A 2 -2.52 -14.42 -2.53
N ILE A 3 -1.62 -14.10 -3.47
CA ILE A 3 -1.17 -12.73 -3.76
C ILE A 3 -1.84 -12.26 -5.04
N THR A 4 -2.31 -11.03 -5.09
CA THR A 4 -2.87 -10.42 -6.29
C THR A 4 -2.42 -8.98 -6.46
N ALA A 5 -2.34 -8.53 -7.71
CA ALA A 5 -2.03 -7.14 -8.08
C ALA A 5 -3.30 -6.46 -8.59
N VAL A 6 -3.65 -5.31 -8.00
CA VAL A 6 -4.84 -4.53 -8.40
C VAL A 6 -4.44 -3.09 -8.62
N ALA A 7 -4.58 -2.60 -9.85
CA ALA A 7 -4.36 -1.18 -10.19
C ALA A 7 -5.70 -0.46 -10.39
N THR A 8 -6.24 -0.53 -11.61
CA THR A 8 -7.62 -0.08 -11.89
C THR A 8 -8.58 -1.25 -11.67
N PRO A 9 -9.53 -1.16 -10.73
CA PRO A 9 -10.38 -2.29 -10.40
C PRO A 9 -11.38 -2.59 -11.52
N ARG A 10 -11.26 -3.77 -12.11
CA ARG A 10 -12.01 -4.27 -13.26
C ARG A 10 -13.40 -4.76 -12.89
N ASN A 11 -13.60 -5.17 -11.64
CA ASN A 11 -14.84 -5.75 -11.16
C ASN A 11 -15.16 -5.38 -9.71
N LYS A 12 -16.33 -5.79 -9.22
CA LYS A 12 -16.79 -5.51 -7.85
C LYS A 12 -15.90 -6.16 -6.78
N ALA A 13 -15.29 -7.32 -7.07
CA ALA A 13 -14.41 -7.99 -6.13
C ALA A 13 -13.11 -7.21 -5.92
N GLU A 14 -12.47 -6.75 -6.99
CA GLU A 14 -11.27 -5.90 -6.91
C GLU A 14 -11.55 -4.57 -6.18
N ARG A 15 -12.71 -3.93 -6.42
CA ARG A 15 -13.12 -2.75 -5.65
C ARG A 15 -13.25 -3.03 -4.14
N LYS A 16 -13.78 -4.20 -3.78
CA LYS A 16 -13.86 -4.62 -2.38
C LYS A 16 -12.46 -4.85 -1.78
N LEU A 17 -11.54 -5.47 -2.52
CA LEU A 17 -10.16 -5.66 -2.07
C LEU A 17 -9.44 -4.30 -1.84
N LEU A 18 -9.62 -3.34 -2.76
CA LEU A 18 -9.07 -1.99 -2.60
C LEU A 18 -9.67 -1.26 -1.38
N SER A 19 -10.96 -1.40 -1.11
CA SER A 19 -11.56 -0.86 0.11
C SER A 19 -10.99 -1.56 1.36
N LYS A 20 -10.84 -2.88 1.36
CA LYS A 20 -10.30 -3.65 2.48
C LYS A 20 -8.85 -3.29 2.80
N GLN A 21 -7.99 -3.08 1.80
CA GLN A 21 -6.60 -2.69 2.05
C GLN A 21 -6.49 -1.28 2.67
N HIS A 22 -7.36 -0.32 2.28
CA HIS A 22 -7.38 1.00 2.92
C HIS A 22 -7.84 0.94 4.39
N LYS A 23 -8.72 0.00 4.74
CA LYS A 23 -9.07 -0.27 6.14
C LYS A 23 -7.91 -0.87 6.92
N LEU A 24 -7.24 -1.88 6.34
CA LEU A 24 -6.03 -2.47 6.93
C LEU A 24 -4.95 -1.40 7.17
N ARG A 25 -4.74 -0.50 6.21
CA ARG A 25 -3.81 0.62 6.34
C ARG A 25 -4.19 1.55 7.50
N ALA A 26 -5.47 1.86 7.69
CA ALA A 26 -5.92 2.66 8.83
C ALA A 26 -5.63 1.95 10.17
N GLU A 27 -5.97 0.66 10.25
CA GLU A 27 -5.70 -0.16 11.43
C GLU A 27 -4.20 -0.23 11.77
N VAL A 28 -3.34 -0.31 10.75
CA VAL A 28 -1.89 -0.38 10.93
C VAL A 28 -1.26 0.98 11.18
N PHE A 29 -1.41 1.94 10.27
CA PHE A 29 -0.69 3.21 10.32
C PHE A 29 -1.23 4.14 11.41
N SER A 30 -2.54 4.36 11.45
CA SER A 30 -3.16 5.20 12.49
C SER A 30 -3.31 4.43 13.81
N GLY A 31 -3.83 3.20 13.75
CA GLY A 31 -4.09 2.40 14.95
C GLY A 31 -2.81 1.89 15.63
N ARG A 32 -2.13 0.91 15.01
CA ARG A 32 -0.99 0.21 15.64
C ARG A 32 0.27 1.07 15.74
N LEU A 33 0.60 1.84 14.70
CA LEU A 33 1.83 2.63 14.65
C LEU A 33 1.66 4.06 15.18
N GLY A 34 0.42 4.54 15.33
CA GLY A 34 0.14 5.88 15.86
C GLY A 34 0.63 7.02 14.95
N TRP A 35 0.75 6.79 13.64
CA TRP A 35 1.19 7.82 12.71
C TRP A 35 0.07 8.84 12.46
N GLU A 36 0.45 10.10 12.27
CA GLU A 36 -0.47 11.14 11.81
C GLU A 36 -0.75 10.96 10.31
N VAL A 37 -1.84 10.27 10.00
CA VAL A 37 -2.31 9.97 8.63
C VAL A 37 -3.78 10.35 8.48
N ASP A 38 -4.22 10.66 7.25
CA ASP A 38 -5.62 11.00 6.97
C ASP A 38 -6.47 9.73 6.87
N VAL A 39 -7.41 9.58 7.81
CA VAL A 39 -8.36 8.47 7.85
C VAL A 39 -9.77 9.02 7.72
N ARG A 40 -10.47 8.64 6.63
CA ARG A 40 -11.85 9.05 6.37
C ARG A 40 -12.76 7.84 6.29
N GLY A 41 -13.80 7.80 7.13
CA GLY A 41 -14.73 6.67 7.18
C GLY A 41 -14.04 5.32 7.42
N GLY A 42 -12.99 5.31 8.24
CA GLY A 42 -12.19 4.11 8.55
C GLY A 42 -11.24 3.65 7.43
N HIS A 43 -10.98 4.48 6.43
CA HIS A 43 -10.07 4.19 5.33
C HIS A 43 -8.91 5.18 5.34
N GLU A 44 -7.68 4.69 5.41
CA GLU A 44 -6.49 5.54 5.23
C GLU A 44 -6.23 5.72 3.74
N ARG A 45 -6.20 6.98 3.30
CA ARG A 45 -5.95 7.38 1.92
C ARG A 45 -5.14 8.67 1.90
N ASP A 46 -4.24 8.77 0.94
CA ASP A 46 -3.53 10.00 0.62
C ASP A 46 -3.70 10.36 -0.87
N HIS A 47 -3.09 11.48 -1.31
CA HIS A 47 -3.20 11.92 -2.70
C HIS A 47 -2.50 10.98 -3.71
N PHE A 48 -1.58 10.13 -3.27
CA PHE A 48 -0.88 9.17 -4.14
C PHE A 48 -1.80 8.00 -4.50
N ASP A 49 -2.83 7.72 -3.70
CA ASP A 49 -3.85 6.72 -4.02
C ASP A 49 -4.73 7.13 -5.22
N ASP A 50 -4.76 8.41 -5.58
CA ASP A 50 -5.49 8.93 -6.74
C ASP A 50 -4.65 8.87 -8.03
N LEU A 51 -3.36 8.55 -7.94
CA LEU A 51 -2.43 8.44 -9.09
C LEU A 51 -2.50 7.08 -9.82
N ARG A 52 -3.59 6.32 -9.59
CA ARG A 52 -3.79 4.96 -10.12
C ARG A 52 -2.61 4.03 -9.82
N PRO A 53 -2.19 3.91 -8.55
CA PRO A 53 -1.11 2.99 -8.18
C PRO A 53 -1.51 1.54 -8.45
N THR A 54 -0.51 0.65 -8.47
CA THR A 54 -0.74 -0.79 -8.37
C THR A 54 -0.60 -1.22 -6.92
N TYR A 55 -1.58 -1.91 -6.37
CA TYR A 55 -1.47 -2.51 -5.04
C TYR A 55 -1.17 -4.00 -5.15
N ILE A 56 -0.17 -4.45 -4.40
CA ILE A 56 0.09 -5.87 -4.17
C ILE A 56 -0.60 -6.26 -2.86
N LEU A 57 -1.54 -7.20 -2.92
CA LEU A 57 -2.39 -7.58 -1.80
C LEU A 57 -2.17 -9.05 -1.45
N ALA A 58 -2.00 -9.32 -0.15
CA ALA A 58 -2.07 -10.67 0.40
C ALA A 58 -3.48 -10.93 0.92
N VAL A 59 -4.14 -11.96 0.38
CA VAL A 59 -5.56 -12.24 0.63
C VAL A 59 -5.72 -13.67 1.15
N THR A 60 -6.48 -13.82 2.23
CA THR A 60 -6.84 -15.15 2.77
C THR A 60 -7.92 -15.82 1.92
N ASP A 61 -8.15 -17.11 2.14
CA ASP A 61 -9.19 -17.86 1.42
C ASP A 61 -10.62 -17.38 1.79
N ASN A 62 -10.76 -16.62 2.88
CA ASN A 62 -12.00 -15.96 3.32
C ASN A 62 -12.10 -14.49 2.83
N ASP A 63 -11.39 -14.12 1.76
CA ASP A 63 -11.35 -12.78 1.18
C ASP A 63 -10.87 -11.66 2.14
N ARG A 64 -10.16 -11.98 3.22
CA ARG A 64 -9.58 -10.94 4.09
C ARG A 64 -8.25 -10.47 3.52
N VAL A 65 -8.08 -9.16 3.36
CA VAL A 65 -6.77 -8.58 3.03
C VAL A 65 -5.96 -8.50 4.32
N ILE A 66 -4.82 -9.17 4.32
CA ILE A 66 -3.92 -9.28 5.49
C ILE A 66 -2.55 -8.66 5.22
N GLY A 67 -2.31 -8.21 3.99
CA GLY A 67 -1.09 -7.50 3.62
C GLY A 67 -1.30 -6.61 2.41
N CYS A 68 -0.57 -5.50 2.36
CA CYS A 68 -0.61 -4.53 1.28
C CYS A 68 0.76 -3.90 1.05
N ALA A 69 1.09 -3.64 -0.21
CA ALA A 69 2.10 -2.69 -0.65
C ALA A 69 1.56 -1.89 -1.84
N ARG A 70 1.89 -0.60 -1.91
CA ARG A 70 1.51 0.30 -3.00
C ARG A 70 2.71 0.55 -3.90
N LEU A 71 2.50 0.47 -5.21
CA LEU A 71 3.52 0.68 -6.24
C LEU A 71 3.16 1.87 -7.13
N LEU A 72 4.11 2.76 -7.34
CA LEU A 72 4.01 3.89 -8.28
C LEU A 72 5.25 3.94 -9.19
N PRO A 73 5.11 4.32 -10.47
CA PRO A 73 6.26 4.62 -11.32
C PRO A 73 7.11 5.74 -10.70
N ALA A 74 8.41 5.52 -10.55
CA ALA A 74 9.31 6.48 -9.93
C ALA A 74 9.51 7.75 -10.75
N ALA A 75 9.21 7.70 -12.05
CA ALA A 75 9.22 8.86 -12.94
C ALA A 75 8.03 9.83 -12.72
N GLY A 76 7.04 9.45 -11.92
CA GLY A 76 5.91 10.29 -11.53
C GLY A 76 6.01 10.84 -10.10
N PRO A 77 4.93 11.44 -9.57
CA PRO A 77 4.89 11.86 -8.18
C PRO A 77 5.00 10.66 -7.24
N THR A 78 5.90 10.75 -6.26
CA THR A 78 6.24 9.68 -5.32
C THR A 78 6.41 10.22 -3.90
N MET A 79 6.28 9.39 -2.88
CA MET A 79 6.50 9.82 -1.50
C MET A 79 7.92 10.31 -1.28
N ILE A 80 8.92 9.60 -1.80
CA ILE A 80 10.33 9.96 -1.64
C ILE A 80 10.65 11.31 -2.28
N ALA A 81 10.09 11.62 -3.45
CA ALA A 81 10.34 12.89 -4.13
C ALA A 81 9.49 14.05 -3.57
N ASN A 82 8.25 13.80 -3.15
CA ASN A 82 7.31 14.88 -2.76
C ASN A 82 7.19 15.12 -1.25
N VAL A 83 7.44 14.11 -0.42
CA VAL A 83 7.26 14.19 1.05
C VAL A 83 8.60 14.06 1.78
N PHE A 84 9.46 13.17 1.30
CA PHE A 84 10.74 12.84 1.95
C PHE A 84 11.95 13.26 1.12
N SER A 85 11.84 14.34 0.35
CA SER A 85 12.90 14.81 -0.56
C SER A 85 14.20 15.12 0.17
N SER A 86 14.14 15.48 1.45
CA SER A 86 15.32 15.68 2.30
C SER A 86 16.18 14.44 2.50
N LEU A 87 15.65 13.24 2.22
CA LEU A 87 16.41 11.98 2.24
C LEU A 87 17.21 11.77 0.94
N LEU A 88 16.97 12.56 -0.09
CA LEU A 88 17.66 12.46 -1.37
C LEU A 88 18.94 13.32 -1.34
N PRO A 89 20.08 12.83 -1.85
CA PRO A 89 21.36 13.54 -1.79
C PRO A 89 21.34 14.97 -2.37
N GLU A 90 20.54 15.20 -3.41
CA GLU A 90 20.39 16.50 -4.08
C GLU A 90 18.96 17.07 -3.94
N GLY A 91 18.13 16.49 -3.06
CA GLY A 91 16.69 16.82 -2.99
C GLY A 91 15.86 16.30 -4.17
N GLU A 92 16.50 15.66 -5.15
CA GLU A 92 15.88 15.18 -6.39
C GLU A 92 16.11 13.69 -6.59
N LEU A 93 15.07 13.02 -7.13
CA LEU A 93 15.13 11.60 -7.49
C LEU A 93 15.51 11.50 -8.97
N ARG A 94 16.71 11.00 -9.26
CA ARG A 94 17.09 10.63 -10.64
C ARG A 94 16.43 9.30 -11.02
N SER A 95 15.15 9.35 -11.38
CA SER A 95 14.34 8.19 -11.71
C SER A 95 14.66 7.63 -13.09
N HIS A 96 14.52 6.31 -13.25
CA HIS A 96 14.52 5.62 -14.54
C HIS A 96 13.09 5.16 -14.87
N ASP A 97 12.71 5.07 -16.15
CA ASP A 97 11.35 4.69 -16.57
C ASP A 97 10.91 3.31 -16.06
N ALA A 98 11.87 2.40 -15.85
CA ALA A 98 11.64 1.07 -15.28
C ALA A 98 11.64 1.02 -13.74
N MET A 99 11.84 2.15 -13.06
CA MET A 99 11.93 2.22 -11.60
C MET A 99 10.54 2.41 -10.98
N ILE A 100 10.30 1.75 -9.86
CA ILE A 100 9.04 1.77 -9.11
C ILE A 100 9.33 2.16 -7.66
N GLU A 101 8.57 3.11 -7.13
CA GLU A 101 8.49 3.34 -5.68
C GLU A 101 7.53 2.34 -5.06
N SER A 102 7.96 1.68 -3.97
CA SER A 102 7.09 0.95 -3.06
C SER A 102 6.83 1.77 -1.80
N SER A 103 5.56 1.89 -1.41
CA SER A 103 5.12 2.58 -0.20
C SER A 103 3.96 1.84 0.46
N ARG A 104 3.52 2.30 1.65
CA ARG A 104 2.37 1.76 2.38
C ARG A 104 2.44 0.24 2.59
N PHE A 105 3.64 -0.27 2.87
CA PHE A 105 3.83 -1.66 3.25
C PHE A 105 3.21 -1.92 4.64
N CYS A 106 2.20 -2.77 4.71
CA CYS A 106 1.56 -3.13 5.97
C CYS A 106 1.08 -4.57 5.98
N VAL A 107 1.11 -5.18 7.17
CA VAL A 107 0.65 -6.56 7.42
C VAL A 107 -0.20 -6.59 8.69
N ASP A 108 -1.29 -7.35 8.64
CA ASP A 108 -2.11 -7.71 9.80
C ASP A 108 -1.32 -8.70 10.68
N THR A 109 -0.88 -8.22 11.85
CA THR A 109 -0.08 -9.03 12.79
C THR A 109 -0.94 -9.90 13.71
N SER A 110 -2.27 -9.85 13.59
CA SER A 110 -3.16 -10.79 14.29
C SER A 110 -3.20 -12.17 13.62
N VAL A 111 -2.71 -12.26 12.38
CA VAL A 111 -2.60 -13.52 11.65
C VAL A 111 -1.30 -14.20 12.03
N GLU A 112 -1.39 -15.46 12.46
CA GLU A 112 -0.19 -16.25 12.75
C GLU A 112 0.74 -16.28 11.54
N ALA A 113 2.02 -16.06 11.81
CA ALA A 113 3.06 -16.25 10.80
C ALA A 113 3.01 -17.71 10.33
N GLY A 114 3.03 -17.94 9.02
CA GLY A 114 3.10 -19.27 8.46
C GLY A 114 4.29 -20.01 9.09
N ALA A 115 4.01 -21.13 9.76
CA ALA A 115 5.06 -22.00 10.28
C ALA A 115 6.03 -22.32 9.13
N ARG A 116 7.33 -22.19 9.36
CA ARG A 116 8.32 -22.69 8.40
C ARG A 116 8.00 -24.17 8.17
N PRO A 117 7.84 -24.63 6.92
CA PRO A 117 7.85 -26.07 6.67
C PRO A 117 9.17 -26.62 7.24
N GLN A 118 9.05 -27.59 8.14
CA GLN A 118 10.20 -28.33 8.68
C GLN A 118 10.88 -29.12 7.57
#